data_AF-A0A2J5HGG8-F1
#
_entry.id   AF-A0A2J5HGG8-F1
#
_cell.length_a   1.000
_cell.length_b   1.000
_cell.length_c   1.000
_cell.angle_alpha   90.00
_cell.angle_beta   90.00
_cell.angle_gamma   90.00
#
_symmetry.space_group_name_H-M   'P 1'
#
loop_
_entity.id
_entity.type
_entity.pdbx_description
1 polymer ?
#
loop_
_entity_poly.entity_id
_entity_poly.type
_entity_poly.pdbx_seq_one_letter_code
_entity_poly.pdbx_strand_id
1 'polypeptide(L)'
;MTSYGLLDQPDEDNLHKSRLLNVEEKPFKRITKRLLHPDSLVVSHATLLPTPPPDGTDEDAAAAAEAEKQKRLEEWRYFREDVTLDCAAFEASIARIQFLLVSNEKERERYAAEKLRILSTMQSVRENTSELRDQLQEAQRLLALRKSYDDLAEKITSNRLLKPREDQQANLQKLRTEITELEKESKDYATTWSERREQFGRIVEEGMQLRRLIRDEKEEVERREGMQDGGDADDGDIASKGKSSGATTPRPDTDSVTPSLSGPDEAGKSPFSLHPDRVNVPAGAASPLRQVATVGDEKKKSPEEDATMVDEGEVTADEHELEEGEEAQDDRTADKMDTTT
;
A
#
# COMPACT_ATOMS: atom_id res chain seq x y z
N MET A 1 -35.03 -22.70 1.05
CA MET A 1 -34.93 -21.47 1.87
C MET A 1 -36.19 -20.66 1.62
N THR A 2 -36.93 -20.28 2.67
CA THR A 2 -38.09 -19.39 2.55
C THR A 2 -37.63 -17.99 2.16
N SER A 3 -38.18 -17.45 1.08
CA SER A 3 -37.91 -16.09 0.62
C SER A 3 -38.66 -15.09 1.50
N TYR A 4 -37.94 -14.41 2.39
CA TYR A 4 -38.44 -13.23 3.11
C TYR A 4 -38.52 -12.03 2.15
N GLY A 5 -39.48 -12.07 1.22
CA GLY A 5 -39.85 -10.94 0.38
C GLY A 5 -40.82 -9.99 1.10
N LEU A 6 -41.04 -8.80 0.52
CA LEU A 6 -42.25 -8.03 0.85
C LEU A 6 -43.48 -8.87 0.50
N LEU A 7 -44.49 -8.83 1.35
CA LEU A 7 -45.77 -9.48 1.11
C LEU A 7 -46.58 -8.59 0.15
N ASP A 8 -47.34 -9.20 -0.77
CA ASP A 8 -48.22 -8.43 -1.65
C ASP A 8 -49.40 -7.83 -0.84
N GLN A 9 -49.83 -6.62 -1.21
CA GLN A 9 -50.90 -5.88 -0.53
C GLN A 9 -52.16 -6.72 -0.16
N PRO A 10 -52.74 -7.56 -1.05
CA PRO A 10 -53.89 -8.40 -0.67
C PRO A 10 -53.59 -9.40 0.45
N ASP A 11 -52.37 -9.93 0.52
CA ASP A 11 -51.96 -10.89 1.55
C ASP A 11 -51.63 -10.20 2.88
N GLU A 12 -51.06 -9.00 2.84
CA GLU A 12 -50.90 -8.12 4.01
C GLU A 12 -52.26 -7.73 4.59
N ASP A 13 -53.19 -7.26 3.75
CA ASP A 13 -54.58 -6.96 4.13
C ASP A 13 -55.29 -8.18 4.77
N ASN A 14 -55.08 -9.37 4.23
CA ASN A 14 -55.64 -10.62 4.76
C ASN A 14 -55.03 -11.00 6.11
N LEU A 15 -53.73 -10.75 6.32
CA LEU A 15 -53.06 -10.95 7.60
C LEU A 15 -53.59 -9.96 8.67
N HIS A 16 -53.77 -8.68 8.31
CA HIS A 16 -54.36 -7.67 9.18
C HIS A 16 -55.80 -8.03 9.59
N LYS A 17 -56.65 -8.41 8.63
CA LYS A 17 -58.04 -8.84 8.89
C LYS A 17 -58.11 -10.08 9.79
N SER A 18 -57.29 -11.11 9.49
CA SER A 18 -57.36 -12.40 10.20
C SER A 18 -56.76 -12.37 11.60
N ARG A 19 -55.65 -11.65 11.82
CA ARG A 19 -54.93 -11.65 13.11
C ARG A 19 -55.10 -10.37 13.93
N LEU A 20 -54.94 -9.20 13.32
CA LEU A 20 -54.84 -7.94 14.08
C LEU A 20 -56.22 -7.40 14.46
N LEU A 21 -57.08 -7.23 13.46
CA LEU A 21 -58.43 -6.67 13.64
C LEU A 21 -59.27 -7.51 14.62
N ASN A 22 -59.17 -8.85 14.52
CA ASN A 22 -59.87 -9.79 15.42
C ASN A 22 -59.43 -9.72 16.89
N VAL A 23 -58.28 -9.13 17.21
CA VAL A 23 -57.84 -8.89 18.60
C VAL A 23 -58.39 -7.56 19.11
N GLU A 24 -58.35 -6.53 18.28
CA GLU A 24 -58.74 -5.15 18.60
C GLU A 24 -60.27 -4.95 18.62
N GLU A 25 -61.02 -5.69 17.81
CA GLU A 25 -62.48 -5.60 17.74
C GLU A 25 -63.19 -6.37 18.88
N LYS A 26 -62.50 -7.27 19.58
CA LYS A 26 -63.09 -8.11 20.66
C LYS A 26 -63.62 -7.30 21.86
N PRO A 27 -62.91 -6.31 22.42
CA PRO A 27 -63.46 -5.44 23.47
C PRO A 27 -64.68 -4.66 22.98
N PHE A 28 -64.63 -4.08 21.78
CA PHE A 28 -65.76 -3.37 21.17
C PHE A 28 -66.99 -4.28 21.06
N LYS A 29 -66.85 -5.45 20.43
CA LYS A 29 -67.92 -6.47 20.30
C LYS A 29 -68.52 -6.90 21.65
N ARG A 30 -67.70 -6.99 22.71
CA ARG A 30 -68.20 -7.28 24.08
C ARG A 30 -69.07 -6.15 24.61
N ILE A 31 -68.60 -4.90 24.56
CA ILE A 31 -69.38 -3.72 24.97
C ILE A 31 -70.69 -3.63 24.18
N THR A 32 -70.63 -3.75 22.84
CA THR A 32 -71.81 -3.69 21.97
C THR A 32 -72.83 -4.77 22.35
N LYS A 33 -72.39 -6.01 22.57
CA LYS A 33 -73.29 -7.09 23.01
C LYS A 33 -73.83 -6.83 24.42
N ARG A 34 -73.01 -6.40 25.36
CA ARG A 34 -73.40 -6.20 26.77
C ARG A 34 -74.37 -5.04 26.95
N LEU A 35 -74.29 -3.99 26.12
CA LEU A 35 -75.17 -2.82 26.20
C LEU A 35 -76.39 -2.86 25.27
N LEU A 36 -76.29 -3.43 24.07
CA LEU A 36 -77.31 -3.33 23.01
C LEU A 36 -78.04 -4.64 22.68
N HIS A 37 -77.64 -5.78 23.25
CA HIS A 37 -78.38 -7.04 23.06
C HIS A 37 -79.75 -6.94 23.74
N PRO A 38 -80.83 -7.50 23.16
CA PRO A 38 -82.18 -7.44 23.74
C PRO A 38 -82.25 -7.98 25.17
N ASP A 39 -81.48 -9.03 25.47
CA ASP A 39 -81.40 -9.64 26.80
C ASP A 39 -80.53 -8.86 27.80
N SER A 40 -80.00 -7.67 27.44
CA SER A 40 -79.24 -6.82 28.36
C SER A 40 -80.14 -6.27 29.46
N LEU A 41 -79.61 -6.13 30.68
CA LEU A 41 -80.31 -5.47 31.79
C LEU A 41 -80.71 -4.03 31.45
N VAL A 42 -79.97 -3.35 30.57
CA VAL A 42 -80.30 -1.98 30.12
C VAL A 42 -81.55 -1.97 29.25
N VAL A 43 -81.66 -2.92 28.30
CA VAL A 43 -82.76 -2.96 27.33
C VAL A 43 -84.02 -3.55 27.97
N SER A 44 -83.89 -4.68 28.67
CA SER A 44 -85.00 -5.33 29.38
C SER A 44 -85.62 -4.42 30.45
N HIS A 45 -84.81 -3.78 31.31
CA HIS A 45 -85.32 -2.88 32.35
C HIS A 45 -85.87 -1.56 31.78
N ALA A 46 -85.49 -1.14 30.57
CA ALA A 46 -86.13 -0.01 29.89
C ALA A 46 -87.55 -0.35 29.38
N THR A 47 -87.86 -1.63 29.16
CA THR A 47 -89.20 -2.09 28.72
C THR A 47 -90.16 -2.43 29.87
N LEU A 48 -89.65 -2.58 31.10
CA LEU A 48 -90.48 -2.84 32.28
C LEU A 48 -91.06 -1.54 32.83
N LEU A 49 -92.35 -1.32 32.58
CA LEU A 49 -93.12 -0.26 33.23
C LEU A 49 -93.18 -0.50 34.76
N PRO A 50 -93.02 0.54 35.61
CA PRO A 50 -93.23 0.40 37.05
C PRO A 50 -94.68 0.02 37.35
N THR A 51 -94.93 -1.26 37.62
CA THR A 51 -96.23 -1.70 38.14
C THR A 51 -96.40 -1.19 39.58
N PRO A 52 -97.57 -0.66 39.95
CA PRO A 52 -97.82 -0.20 41.31
C PRO A 52 -97.69 -1.38 42.31
N PRO A 53 -97.29 -1.11 43.56
CA PRO A 53 -97.17 -2.16 44.57
C PRO A 53 -98.55 -2.79 44.85
N PRO A 54 -98.63 -4.10 45.08
CA PRO A 54 -99.89 -4.76 45.40
C PRO A 54 -100.37 -4.35 46.81
N ASP A 55 -101.60 -3.85 46.90
CA ASP A 55 -102.31 -3.63 48.17
C ASP A 55 -102.71 -4.98 48.79
N GLY A 56 -101.80 -5.61 49.53
CA GLY A 56 -102.03 -6.88 50.22
C GLY A 56 -100.94 -7.21 51.22
N THR A 57 -101.26 -7.15 52.52
CA THR A 57 -100.34 -7.45 53.63
C THR A 57 -100.23 -8.95 53.89
N ASP A 58 -99.51 -9.67 53.01
CA ASP A 58 -98.92 -10.97 53.34
C ASP A 58 -97.42 -10.75 53.61
N GLU A 59 -96.95 -11.00 54.83
CA GLU A 59 -95.54 -10.77 55.21
C GLU A 59 -94.58 -11.62 54.34
N ASP A 60 -95.00 -12.83 53.96
CA ASP A 60 -94.26 -13.71 53.03
C ASP A 60 -94.18 -13.12 51.61
N ALA A 61 -95.21 -12.43 51.13
CA ALA A 61 -95.21 -11.79 49.81
C ALA A 61 -94.32 -10.54 49.79
N ALA A 62 -94.33 -9.76 50.88
CA ALA A 62 -93.43 -8.63 51.07
C ALA A 62 -91.96 -9.09 51.14
N ALA A 63 -91.66 -10.12 51.93
CA ALA A 63 -90.32 -10.71 52.02
C ALA A 63 -89.83 -11.29 50.69
N ALA A 64 -90.71 -11.94 49.91
CA ALA A 64 -90.37 -12.43 48.58
C ALA A 64 -90.06 -11.28 47.59
N ALA A 65 -90.82 -10.19 47.63
CA ALA A 65 -90.57 -9.00 46.81
C ALA A 65 -89.27 -8.27 47.19
N GLU A 66 -88.94 -8.18 48.49
CA GLU A 66 -87.65 -7.65 48.93
C GLU A 66 -86.48 -8.55 48.50
N ALA A 67 -86.61 -9.88 48.61
CA ALA A 67 -85.60 -10.82 48.14
C ALA A 67 -85.36 -10.75 46.62
N GLU A 68 -86.41 -10.53 45.82
CA GLU A 68 -86.27 -10.30 44.37
C GLU A 68 -85.57 -8.96 44.07
N LYS A 69 -85.95 -7.90 44.79
CA LYS A 69 -85.30 -6.58 44.69
C LYS A 69 -83.82 -6.64 45.06
N GLN A 70 -83.46 -7.41 46.09
CA GLN A 70 -82.07 -7.65 46.51
C GLN A 70 -81.26 -8.30 45.37
N LYS A 71 -81.78 -9.39 44.77
CA LYS A 71 -81.15 -10.08 43.64
C LYS A 71 -80.94 -9.17 42.44
N ARG A 72 -81.95 -8.38 42.05
CA ARG A 72 -81.83 -7.40 40.94
C ARG A 72 -80.74 -6.36 41.23
N LEU A 73 -80.58 -5.90 42.47
CA LEU A 73 -79.51 -4.97 42.85
C LEU A 73 -78.12 -5.62 42.75
N GLU A 74 -77.99 -6.90 43.10
CA GLU A 74 -76.75 -7.67 42.95
C GLU A 74 -76.42 -7.89 41.46
N GLU A 75 -77.39 -8.29 40.64
CA GLU A 75 -77.25 -8.40 39.18
C GLU A 75 -76.81 -7.08 38.53
N TRP A 76 -77.41 -5.95 38.93
CA TRP A 76 -77.01 -4.62 38.48
C TRP A 76 -75.59 -4.23 38.91
N ARG A 77 -75.15 -4.66 40.10
CA ARG A 77 -73.78 -4.45 40.56
C ARG A 77 -72.79 -5.24 39.71
N TYR A 78 -73.02 -6.54 39.54
CA TYR A 78 -72.17 -7.39 38.70
C TYR A 78 -72.10 -6.85 37.27
N PHE A 79 -73.24 -6.50 36.66
CA PHE A 79 -73.30 -5.90 35.33
C PHE A 79 -72.49 -4.59 35.23
N ARG A 80 -72.55 -3.72 36.24
CA ARG A 80 -71.77 -2.48 36.27
C ARG A 80 -70.27 -2.73 36.37
N GLU A 81 -69.86 -3.67 37.22
CA GLU A 81 -68.46 -4.10 37.35
C GLU A 81 -67.97 -4.67 36.00
N ASP A 82 -68.77 -5.54 35.37
CA ASP A 82 -68.52 -6.15 34.05
C ASP A 82 -68.38 -5.11 32.91
N VAL A 83 -69.30 -4.14 32.81
CA VAL A 83 -69.23 -3.06 31.82
C VAL A 83 -67.99 -2.17 32.05
N THR A 84 -67.62 -1.93 33.31
CA THR A 84 -66.42 -1.14 33.65
C THR A 84 -65.16 -1.85 33.18
N LEU A 85 -65.07 -3.18 33.36
CA LEU A 85 -63.95 -4.00 32.89
C LEU A 85 -63.86 -4.06 31.36
N ASP A 86 -64.99 -4.18 30.65
CA ASP A 86 -65.00 -4.15 29.19
C ASP A 86 -64.60 -2.77 28.63
N CYS A 87 -65.09 -1.68 29.23
CA CYS A 87 -64.68 -0.32 28.86
C CYS A 87 -63.17 -0.09 29.06
N ALA A 88 -62.61 -0.49 30.22
CA ALA A 88 -61.18 -0.42 30.45
C ALA A 88 -60.36 -1.25 29.44
N ALA A 89 -60.86 -2.44 29.07
CA ALA A 89 -60.23 -3.27 28.03
C ALA A 89 -60.30 -2.63 26.63
N PHE A 90 -61.34 -1.85 26.34
CA PHE A 90 -61.48 -1.11 25.09
C PHE A 90 -60.57 0.13 25.05
N GLU A 91 -60.50 0.91 26.14
CA GLU A 91 -59.55 2.02 26.30
C GLU A 91 -58.11 1.54 26.12
N ALA A 92 -57.74 0.42 26.75
CA ALA A 92 -56.42 -0.20 26.57
C ALA A 92 -56.15 -0.62 25.11
N SER A 93 -57.18 -1.08 24.38
CA SER A 93 -57.03 -1.42 22.95
C SER A 93 -56.81 -0.18 22.07
N ILE A 94 -57.50 0.93 22.35
CA ILE A 94 -57.30 2.20 21.65
C ILE A 94 -55.90 2.76 21.92
N ALA A 95 -55.47 2.77 23.18
CA ALA A 95 -54.14 3.24 23.56
C ALA A 95 -53.05 2.42 22.85
N ARG A 96 -53.20 1.08 22.78
CA ARG A 96 -52.29 0.21 22.03
C ARG A 96 -52.22 0.58 20.55
N ILE A 97 -53.35 0.81 19.88
CA ILE A 97 -53.39 1.21 18.46
C ILE A 97 -52.66 2.54 18.24
N GLN A 98 -52.87 3.52 19.14
CA GLN A 98 -52.18 4.81 19.08
C GLN A 98 -50.66 4.68 19.28
N PHE A 99 -50.22 3.89 20.25
CA PHE A 99 -48.79 3.61 20.45
C PHE A 99 -48.17 2.87 19.25
N LEU A 100 -48.88 1.90 18.66
CA LEU A 100 -48.41 1.21 17.45
C LEU A 100 -48.28 2.16 16.26
N LEU A 101 -49.23 3.07 16.05
CA LEU A 101 -49.16 4.08 14.99
C LEU A 101 -47.94 4.98 15.17
N VAL A 102 -47.76 5.58 16.34
CA VAL A 102 -46.63 6.48 16.63
C VAL A 102 -45.29 5.75 16.59
N SER A 103 -45.25 4.48 17.02
CA SER A 103 -44.05 3.64 16.93
C SER A 103 -43.70 3.32 15.48
N ASN A 104 -44.69 2.97 14.66
CA ASN A 104 -44.49 2.67 13.24
C ASN A 104 -44.08 3.90 12.43
N GLU A 105 -44.61 5.09 12.74
CA GLU A 105 -44.17 6.34 12.12
C GLU A 105 -42.69 6.61 12.41
N LYS A 106 -42.27 6.55 13.68
CA LYS A 106 -40.86 6.71 14.09
C LYS A 106 -39.94 5.67 13.47
N GLU A 107 -40.38 4.42 13.35
CA GLU A 107 -39.59 3.36 12.72
C GLU A 107 -39.43 3.59 11.21
N ARG A 108 -40.49 4.05 10.53
CA ARG A 108 -40.43 4.45 9.11
C ARG A 108 -39.51 5.64 8.88
N GLU A 109 -39.52 6.64 9.77
CA GLU A 109 -38.57 7.75 9.75
C GLU A 109 -37.13 7.26 9.94
N ARG A 110 -36.90 6.36 10.91
CA ARG A 110 -35.59 5.75 11.16
C ARG A 110 -35.09 4.97 9.94
N TYR A 111 -35.93 4.14 9.31
CA TYR A 111 -35.57 3.44 8.08
C TYR A 111 -35.34 4.37 6.89
N ALA A 112 -36.08 5.48 6.78
CA ALA A 112 -35.84 6.48 5.74
C ALA A 112 -34.48 7.18 5.90
N ALA A 113 -34.14 7.58 7.14
CA ALA A 113 -32.84 8.16 7.46
C ALA A 113 -31.69 7.15 7.24
N GLU A 114 -31.86 5.91 7.67
CA GLU A 114 -30.87 4.85 7.51
C GLU A 114 -30.66 4.48 6.03
N LYS A 115 -31.74 4.44 5.23
CA LYS A 115 -31.65 4.28 3.77
C LYS A 115 -30.82 5.39 3.13
N LEU A 116 -31.01 6.65 3.51
CA LEU A 116 -30.21 7.76 3.01
C LEU A 116 -28.73 7.63 3.44
N ARG A 117 -28.47 7.20 4.68
CA ARG A 117 -27.12 6.93 5.19
C ARG A 117 -26.42 5.85 4.37
N ILE A 118 -27.09 4.73 4.10
CA ILE A 118 -26.57 3.61 3.30
C ILE A 118 -26.30 4.03 1.85
N LEU A 119 -27.19 4.82 1.24
CA LEU A 119 -26.97 5.33 -0.12
C LEU A 119 -25.78 6.30 -0.18
N SER A 120 -25.62 7.16 0.83
CA SER A 120 -24.47 8.07 0.95
C SER A 120 -23.15 7.33 1.14
N THR A 121 -23.10 6.30 2.00
CA THR A 121 -21.88 5.49 2.16
C THR A 121 -21.58 4.67 0.91
N MET A 122 -22.58 4.11 0.23
CA MET A 122 -22.38 3.43 -1.06
C MET A 122 -21.78 4.36 -2.11
N GLN A 123 -22.23 5.62 -2.18
CA GLN A 123 -21.70 6.60 -3.12
C GLN A 123 -20.26 7.02 -2.76
N SER A 124 -19.98 7.30 -1.50
CA SER A 124 -18.62 7.60 -1.02
C SER A 124 -17.63 6.45 -1.28
N VAL A 125 -18.05 5.20 -1.11
CA VAL A 125 -17.23 4.03 -1.45
C VAL A 125 -16.94 3.96 -2.95
N ARG A 126 -17.92 4.27 -3.82
CA ARG A 126 -17.68 4.32 -5.28
C ARG A 126 -16.65 5.39 -5.65
N GLU A 127 -16.80 6.59 -5.10
CA GLU A 127 -15.91 7.74 -5.33
C GLU A 127 -14.47 7.42 -4.89
N ASN A 128 -14.30 6.91 -3.67
CA ASN A 128 -13.00 6.45 -3.16
C ASN A 128 -12.40 5.34 -4.03
N THR A 129 -13.22 4.40 -4.53
CA THR A 129 -12.73 3.33 -5.43
C THR A 129 -12.35 3.87 -6.82
N SER A 130 -12.91 4.97 -7.30
CA SER A 130 -12.37 5.67 -8.50
C SER A 130 -11.02 6.32 -8.21
N GLU A 131 -10.92 7.12 -7.13
CA GLU A 131 -9.67 7.79 -6.74
C GLU A 131 -8.51 6.79 -6.56
N LEU A 132 -8.76 5.65 -5.91
CA LEU A 132 -7.75 4.60 -5.74
C LEU A 132 -7.33 3.95 -7.07
N ARG A 133 -8.22 3.86 -8.08
CA ARG A 133 -7.84 3.38 -9.42
C ARG A 133 -6.96 4.38 -10.16
N ASP A 134 -7.25 5.67 -10.04
CA ASP A 134 -6.47 6.72 -10.67
C ASP A 134 -5.07 6.81 -10.04
N GLN A 135 -4.98 6.81 -8.70
CA GLN A 135 -3.72 6.73 -7.96
C GLN A 135 -2.90 5.48 -8.33
N LEU A 136 -3.55 4.32 -8.50
CA LEU A 136 -2.89 3.09 -8.93
C LEU A 136 -2.38 3.20 -10.37
N GLN A 137 -3.12 3.85 -11.27
CA GLN A 137 -2.67 4.10 -12.65
C GLN A 137 -1.46 5.04 -12.69
N GLU A 138 -1.44 6.10 -11.88
CA GLU A 138 -0.30 7.01 -11.72
C GLU A 138 0.93 6.30 -11.14
N ALA A 139 0.75 5.50 -10.09
CA ALA A 139 1.82 4.70 -9.49
C ALA A 139 2.41 3.68 -10.49
N GLN A 140 1.58 3.06 -11.34
CA GLN A 140 2.03 2.18 -12.41
C GLN A 140 2.82 2.94 -13.49
N ARG A 141 2.38 4.13 -13.90
CA ARG A 141 3.14 5.00 -14.83
C ARG A 141 4.51 5.37 -14.26
N LEU A 142 4.56 5.77 -12.99
CA LEU A 142 5.81 6.15 -12.32
C LEU A 142 6.74 4.94 -12.15
N LEU A 143 6.21 3.75 -11.84
CA LEU A 143 6.98 2.51 -11.80
C LEU A 143 7.56 2.15 -13.17
N ALA A 144 6.79 2.28 -14.24
CA ALA A 144 7.27 2.05 -15.61
C ALA A 144 8.37 3.03 -16.01
N LEU A 145 8.22 4.32 -15.67
CA LEU A 145 9.25 5.33 -15.87
C LEU A 145 10.53 4.99 -15.09
N ARG A 146 10.40 4.61 -13.81
CA ARG A 146 11.55 4.21 -12.99
C ARG A 146 12.30 3.02 -13.58
N LYS A 147 11.58 1.96 -14.01
CA LYS A 147 12.19 0.82 -14.71
C LYS A 147 12.95 1.27 -15.96
N SER A 148 12.41 2.20 -16.75
CA SER A 148 13.13 2.72 -17.93
C SER A 148 14.42 3.50 -17.57
N TYR A 149 14.47 4.15 -16.40
CA TYR A 149 15.69 4.76 -15.88
C TYR A 149 16.67 3.72 -15.34
N ASP A 150 16.19 2.68 -14.67
CA ASP A 150 17.00 1.58 -14.17
C ASP A 150 17.64 0.82 -15.37
N ASP A 151 16.88 0.53 -16.45
CA ASP A 151 17.38 -0.05 -17.70
C ASP A 151 18.47 0.81 -18.37
N LEU A 152 18.32 2.13 -18.32
CA LEU A 152 19.32 3.07 -18.87
C LEU A 152 20.56 3.17 -17.98
N ALA A 153 20.38 3.15 -16.66
CA ALA A 153 21.47 3.10 -15.71
C ALA A 153 22.28 1.80 -15.87
N GLU A 154 21.63 0.65 -16.00
CA GLU A 154 22.28 -0.63 -16.26
C GLU A 154 23.07 -0.61 -17.57
N LYS A 155 22.52 -0.07 -18.67
CA LYS A 155 23.26 0.08 -19.94
C LYS A 155 24.51 0.96 -19.83
N ILE A 156 24.49 1.96 -18.95
CA ILE A 156 25.63 2.85 -18.71
C ILE A 156 26.66 2.19 -17.78
N THR A 157 26.24 1.47 -16.73
CA THR A 157 27.12 0.93 -15.69
C THR A 157 27.66 -0.48 -16.00
N SER A 158 26.92 -1.30 -16.73
CA SER A 158 27.36 -2.64 -17.16
C SER A 158 28.39 -2.61 -18.30
N ASN A 159 28.44 -1.52 -19.06
CA ASN A 159 29.35 -1.39 -20.18
C ASN A 159 30.78 -1.10 -19.69
N ARG A 160 31.60 -2.16 -19.57
CA ARG A 160 33.01 -2.10 -19.15
C ARG A 160 33.90 -1.17 -20.00
N LEU A 161 33.47 -0.73 -21.18
CA LEU A 161 34.19 0.25 -22.01
C LEU A 161 33.93 1.69 -21.54
N LEU A 162 32.80 1.96 -20.88
CA LEU A 162 32.48 3.26 -20.29
C LEU A 162 33.13 3.38 -18.91
N LYS A 163 34.31 4.02 -18.87
CA LYS A 163 34.96 4.37 -17.59
C LYS A 163 34.13 5.39 -16.80
N PRO A 164 34.17 5.39 -15.46
CA PRO A 164 33.61 6.46 -14.64
C PRO A 164 34.05 7.86 -15.08
N ARG A 165 33.19 8.87 -14.89
CA ARG A 165 33.50 10.25 -15.33
C ARG A 165 34.73 10.83 -14.64
N GLU A 166 34.95 10.50 -13.37
CA GLU A 166 36.09 10.95 -12.58
C GLU A 166 37.41 10.41 -13.16
N ASP A 167 37.48 9.09 -13.43
CA ASP A 167 38.63 8.46 -14.11
C ASP A 167 38.90 9.08 -15.49
N GLN A 168 37.84 9.35 -16.27
CA GLN A 168 37.99 10.00 -17.58
C GLN A 168 38.56 11.41 -17.43
N GLN A 169 38.12 12.19 -16.44
CA GLN A 169 38.62 13.53 -16.16
C GLN A 169 40.09 13.52 -15.71
N ALA A 170 40.47 12.62 -14.80
CA ALA A 170 41.85 12.46 -14.35
C ALA A 170 42.77 12.06 -15.52
N ASN A 171 42.33 11.14 -16.37
CA ASN A 171 43.10 10.70 -17.54
C ASN A 171 43.22 11.81 -18.60
N LEU A 172 42.17 12.63 -18.80
CA LEU A 172 42.22 13.82 -19.65
C LEU A 172 43.15 14.91 -19.09
N GLN A 173 43.20 15.09 -17.76
CA GLN A 173 44.14 16.01 -17.13
C GLN A 173 45.59 15.55 -17.34
N LYS A 174 45.88 14.25 -17.14
CA LYS A 174 47.21 13.67 -17.39
C LYS A 174 47.65 13.82 -18.86
N LEU A 175 46.77 13.51 -19.82
CA LEU A 175 47.09 13.69 -21.23
C LEU A 175 47.33 15.16 -21.59
N ARG A 176 46.61 16.10 -20.96
CA ARG A 176 46.87 17.54 -21.14
C ARG A 176 48.23 17.96 -20.59
N THR A 177 48.64 17.49 -19.41
CA THR A 177 49.97 17.81 -18.87
C THR A 177 51.07 17.24 -19.76
N GLU A 178 50.94 15.99 -20.20
CA GLU A 178 51.89 15.33 -21.12
C GLU A 178 51.99 16.06 -22.47
N ILE A 179 50.86 16.51 -23.05
CA ILE A 179 50.88 17.36 -24.25
C ILE A 179 51.62 18.68 -24.00
N THR A 180 51.36 19.37 -22.87
CA THR A 180 52.05 20.64 -22.57
C THR A 180 53.55 20.47 -22.31
N GLU A 181 53.97 19.30 -21.79
CA GLU A 181 55.37 18.94 -21.60
C GLU A 181 56.04 18.67 -22.96
N LEU A 182 55.45 17.83 -23.82
CA LEU A 182 55.96 17.55 -25.17
C LEU A 182 55.98 18.81 -26.06
N GLU A 183 54.99 19.70 -25.94
CA GLU A 183 55.01 20.99 -26.62
C GLU A 183 56.13 21.91 -26.14
N LYS A 184 56.51 21.81 -24.87
CA LYS A 184 57.65 22.56 -24.31
C LYS A 184 58.97 21.96 -24.80
N GLU A 185 59.13 20.64 -24.69
CA GLU A 185 60.31 19.93 -25.22
C GLU A 185 60.50 20.20 -26.71
N SER A 186 59.43 20.20 -27.50
CA SER A 186 59.49 20.55 -28.93
C SER A 186 59.97 21.98 -29.18
N LYS A 187 59.61 22.95 -28.32
CA LYS A 187 60.12 24.33 -28.39
C LYS A 187 61.60 24.38 -27.98
N ASP A 188 62.00 23.64 -26.95
CA ASP A 188 63.38 23.56 -26.46
C ASP A 188 64.31 22.84 -27.49
N TYR A 189 63.78 21.85 -28.24
CA TYR A 189 64.46 21.26 -29.39
C TYR A 189 64.56 22.23 -30.57
N ALA A 190 63.53 23.05 -30.81
CA ALA A 190 63.56 24.05 -31.88
C ALA A 190 64.59 25.17 -31.59
N THR A 191 64.70 25.63 -30.33
CA THR A 191 65.71 26.63 -29.93
C THR A 191 67.12 26.05 -30.04
N THR A 192 67.40 24.91 -29.41
CA THR A 192 68.73 24.26 -29.48
C THR A 192 69.15 23.88 -30.90
N TRP A 193 68.21 23.49 -31.78
CA TRP A 193 68.48 23.28 -33.19
C TRP A 193 68.82 24.58 -33.94
N SER A 194 68.15 25.69 -33.60
CA SER A 194 68.46 27.01 -34.17
C SER A 194 69.84 27.52 -33.74
N GLU A 195 70.19 27.38 -32.46
CA GLU A 195 71.52 27.71 -31.92
C GLU A 195 72.61 26.86 -32.57
N ARG A 196 72.38 25.55 -32.72
CA ARG A 196 73.33 24.65 -33.38
C ARG A 196 73.51 24.99 -34.86
N ARG A 197 72.44 25.38 -35.56
CA ARG A 197 72.53 25.88 -36.94
C ARG A 197 73.34 27.18 -37.02
N GLU A 198 73.18 28.08 -36.05
CA GLU A 198 74.00 29.29 -35.96
C GLU A 198 75.47 28.96 -35.70
N GLN A 199 75.77 28.06 -34.75
CA GLN A 199 77.13 27.57 -34.48
C GLN A 199 77.79 26.96 -35.72
N PHE A 200 77.07 26.09 -36.46
CA PHE A 200 77.56 25.58 -37.73
C PHE A 200 77.76 26.69 -38.77
N GLY A 201 76.89 27.70 -38.81
CA GLY A 201 77.08 28.89 -39.65
C GLY A 201 78.38 29.63 -39.35
N ARG A 202 78.65 29.91 -38.07
CA ARG A 202 79.91 30.53 -37.61
C ARG A 202 81.13 29.69 -37.98
N ILE A 203 81.12 28.38 -37.74
CA ILE A 203 82.21 27.46 -38.11
C ILE A 203 82.44 27.43 -39.63
N VAL A 204 81.39 27.47 -40.44
CA VAL A 204 81.52 27.54 -41.90
C VAL A 204 82.11 28.87 -42.35
N GLU A 205 81.71 29.98 -41.73
CA GLU A 205 82.25 31.31 -42.00
C GLU A 205 83.73 31.41 -41.59
N GLU A 206 84.10 30.97 -40.38
CA GLU A 206 85.49 30.87 -39.92
C GLU A 206 86.31 29.97 -40.84
N GLY A 207 85.76 28.82 -41.26
CA GLY A 207 86.39 27.93 -42.25
C GLY A 207 86.51 28.54 -43.65
N MET A 208 85.68 29.52 -44.01
CA MET A 208 85.85 30.32 -45.23
C MET A 208 86.91 31.41 -45.04
N GLN A 209 86.98 32.06 -43.86
CA GLN A 209 88.01 33.03 -43.51
C GLN A 209 89.39 32.38 -43.45
N LEU A 210 89.53 31.19 -42.85
CA LEU A 210 90.76 30.40 -42.85
C LEU A 210 91.20 30.02 -44.29
N ARG A 211 90.25 29.74 -45.20
CA ARG A 211 90.52 29.53 -46.64
C ARG A 211 90.79 30.81 -47.44
N ARG A 212 90.57 31.99 -46.86
CA ARG A 212 91.11 33.26 -47.37
C ARG A 212 92.53 33.41 -46.85
N LEU A 213 92.74 33.40 -45.53
CA LEU A 213 94.05 33.42 -44.88
C LEU A 213 95.06 32.44 -45.49
N ILE A 214 94.72 31.17 -45.72
CA ILE A 214 95.62 30.19 -46.36
C ILE A 214 95.95 30.55 -47.82
N ARG A 215 95.03 31.19 -48.56
CA ARG A 215 95.32 31.69 -49.91
C ARG A 215 96.17 32.95 -49.85
N ASP A 216 95.83 33.88 -48.99
CA ASP A 216 96.51 35.15 -48.83
C ASP A 216 97.96 34.89 -48.31
N GLU A 217 98.15 33.94 -47.41
CA GLU A 217 99.44 33.46 -46.90
C GLU A 217 100.20 32.64 -47.96
N LYS A 218 99.51 31.81 -48.77
CA LYS A 218 100.14 31.15 -49.91
C LYS A 218 100.63 32.17 -50.94
N GLU A 219 99.85 33.20 -51.24
CA GLU A 219 100.20 34.29 -52.16
C GLU A 219 101.31 35.20 -51.57
N GLU A 220 101.37 35.35 -50.24
CA GLU A 220 102.47 36.00 -49.51
C GLU A 220 103.77 35.18 -49.59
N VAL A 221 103.69 33.85 -49.45
CA VAL A 221 104.82 32.92 -49.64
C VAL A 221 105.29 32.92 -51.10
N GLU A 222 104.37 32.88 -52.06
CA GLU A 222 104.66 32.94 -53.50
C GLU A 222 105.31 34.29 -53.89
N ARG A 223 104.94 35.40 -53.24
CA ARG A 223 105.66 36.69 -53.34
C ARG A 223 107.02 36.72 -52.64
N ARG A 224 107.25 35.88 -51.65
CA ARG A 224 108.50 35.85 -50.85
C ARG A 224 109.53 34.85 -51.36
N GLU A 225 109.10 33.86 -52.14
CA GLU A 225 109.93 32.88 -52.85
C GLU A 225 110.06 33.20 -54.37
N GLY A 226 109.37 34.24 -54.86
CA GLY A 226 109.39 34.68 -56.26
C GLY A 226 110.66 35.39 -56.74
N MET A 227 111.86 34.99 -56.31
CA MET A 227 113.13 35.58 -56.81
C MET A 227 114.38 34.67 -56.72
N GLN A 228 114.27 33.39 -57.10
CA GLN A 228 115.40 32.64 -57.66
C GLN A 228 114.94 31.74 -58.81
N ASP A 229 115.72 31.75 -59.88
CA ASP A 229 115.44 31.20 -61.22
C ASP A 229 115.56 29.67 -61.35
N GLY A 230 114.67 29.09 -62.16
CA GLY A 230 115.03 28.13 -63.23
C GLY A 230 115.32 26.65 -62.92
N GLY A 231 114.80 25.77 -63.78
CA GLY A 231 115.50 24.51 -64.15
C GLY A 231 114.80 23.18 -63.87
N ASP A 232 114.00 22.75 -64.85
CA ASP A 232 113.90 21.41 -65.50
C ASP A 232 114.58 20.14 -64.91
N ALA A 233 114.01 18.97 -65.28
CA ALA A 233 114.58 17.60 -65.22
C ALA A 233 114.84 16.97 -63.81
N ASP A 234 114.79 15.66 -63.57
CA ASP A 234 114.30 14.46 -64.30
C ASP A 234 114.15 13.28 -63.29
N ASP A 235 113.67 12.12 -63.75
CA ASP A 235 113.51 10.77 -63.17
C ASP A 235 114.29 10.35 -61.89
N GLY A 236 113.72 9.41 -61.11
CA GLY A 236 114.38 8.85 -59.93
C GLY A 236 113.52 7.98 -59.00
N ASP A 237 113.29 6.71 -59.39
CA ASP A 237 112.66 5.66 -58.58
C ASP A 237 113.45 5.28 -57.30
N ILE A 238 112.78 4.55 -56.39
CA ILE A 238 113.26 3.49 -55.47
C ILE A 238 112.67 3.58 -54.04
N ALA A 239 112.04 2.47 -53.65
CA ALA A 239 111.35 2.21 -52.38
C ALA A 239 112.25 2.16 -51.11
N SER A 240 111.63 2.18 -49.92
CA SER A 240 111.49 0.97 -49.05
C SER A 240 111.09 1.26 -47.60
N LYS A 241 110.18 0.41 -47.04
CA LYS A 241 109.85 0.16 -45.61
C LYS A 241 109.42 1.36 -44.73
N GLY A 242 108.39 1.27 -43.89
CA GLY A 242 107.52 0.13 -43.50
C GLY A 242 107.25 0.12 -41.97
N LYS A 243 106.22 -0.66 -41.54
CA LYS A 243 105.64 -0.83 -40.16
C LYS A 243 104.32 -0.03 -39.99
N SER A 244 103.13 -0.66 -39.97
CA SER A 244 102.50 -1.52 -38.92
C SER A 244 102.12 -0.72 -37.67
N SER A 245 100.91 -0.77 -37.10
CA SER A 245 99.79 -1.74 -37.13
C SER A 245 98.46 -0.95 -36.95
N GLY A 246 97.23 -1.47 -37.02
CA GLY A 246 96.68 -2.82 -37.02
C GLY A 246 95.15 -2.72 -36.91
N ALA A 247 94.50 -3.87 -37.04
CA ALA A 247 93.06 -4.15 -36.88
C ALA A 247 92.39 -3.47 -35.65
N THR A 248 91.08 -3.20 -35.60
CA THR A 248 89.96 -4.10 -35.94
C THR A 248 88.65 -3.38 -36.29
N THR A 249 87.88 -3.92 -37.24
CA THR A 249 86.40 -3.85 -37.23
C THR A 249 85.85 -4.98 -36.34
N PRO A 250 84.69 -4.76 -35.70
CA PRO A 250 83.57 -5.65 -36.00
C PRO A 250 82.22 -4.96 -36.21
N ARG A 251 81.23 -5.80 -36.50
CA ARG A 251 79.89 -5.57 -37.06
C ARG A 251 78.82 -5.52 -35.92
N PRO A 252 77.61 -4.98 -36.15
CA PRO A 252 76.54 -5.04 -35.16
C PRO A 252 75.77 -6.36 -35.22
N ASP A 253 75.57 -6.97 -34.05
CA ASP A 253 74.60 -8.04 -33.75
C ASP A 253 73.73 -7.50 -32.61
N THR A 254 72.44 -7.21 -32.80
CA THR A 254 71.30 -8.12 -32.54
C THR A 254 71.41 -8.89 -31.23
N ASP A 255 70.65 -8.46 -30.22
CA ASP A 255 70.12 -9.40 -29.22
C ASP A 255 68.75 -8.96 -28.69
N SER A 256 67.78 -9.85 -28.88
CA SER A 256 66.40 -9.74 -28.42
C SER A 256 66.17 -10.77 -27.32
N VAL A 257 66.04 -10.34 -26.06
CA VAL A 257 65.70 -11.27 -24.97
C VAL A 257 64.64 -10.67 -24.03
N THR A 258 63.41 -11.16 -24.20
CA THR A 258 62.39 -11.19 -23.14
C THR A 258 62.70 -12.37 -22.21
N PRO A 259 62.63 -12.22 -20.88
CA PRO A 259 62.40 -13.35 -19.99
C PRO A 259 60.97 -13.36 -19.46
N SER A 260 60.30 -14.49 -19.65
CA SER A 260 58.95 -14.78 -19.17
C SER A 260 59.02 -15.96 -18.20
N LEU A 261 58.33 -15.83 -17.05
CA LEU A 261 57.91 -16.91 -16.13
C LEU A 261 58.98 -17.79 -15.45
N SER A 262 58.91 -17.91 -14.11
CA SER A 262 58.60 -19.20 -13.45
C SER A 262 58.55 -19.13 -11.91
N GLY A 263 57.51 -19.72 -11.31
CA GLY A 263 57.68 -20.63 -10.16
C GLY A 263 57.25 -20.16 -8.76
N PRO A 264 56.93 -21.09 -7.83
CA PRO A 264 55.96 -20.87 -6.75
C PRO A 264 56.48 -21.23 -5.33
N ASP A 265 55.54 -21.48 -4.39
CA ASP A 265 55.66 -22.09 -3.04
C ASP A 265 56.15 -21.19 -1.88
N GLU A 266 55.80 -21.41 -0.61
CA GLU A 266 54.57 -21.92 0.06
C GLU A 266 54.67 -21.57 1.58
N ALA A 267 53.66 -21.92 2.40
CA ALA A 267 53.55 -21.76 3.86
C ALA A 267 53.49 -20.32 4.43
N GLY A 268 52.59 -19.95 5.35
CA GLY A 268 51.56 -20.71 6.07
C GLY A 268 51.80 -20.72 7.58
N LYS A 269 50.98 -19.99 8.36
CA LYS A 269 50.64 -20.21 9.79
C LYS A 269 49.74 -19.09 10.36
N SER A 270 48.51 -19.45 10.70
CA SER A 270 47.79 -18.94 11.89
C SER A 270 48.26 -19.77 13.12
N PRO A 271 47.88 -19.52 14.41
CA PRO A 271 46.64 -18.85 14.88
C PRO A 271 46.76 -18.00 16.19
N PHE A 272 45.59 -17.63 16.72
CA PHE A 272 45.19 -17.32 18.11
C PHE A 272 44.62 -15.93 18.45
N SER A 273 43.44 -16.03 19.08
CA SER A 273 42.58 -15.00 19.69
C SER A 273 43.12 -14.52 21.04
N LEU A 274 42.85 -13.25 21.39
CA LEU A 274 42.39 -12.86 22.73
C LEU A 274 41.46 -11.62 22.66
N HIS A 275 40.44 -11.60 23.52
CA HIS A 275 39.50 -10.50 23.78
C HIS A 275 39.58 -10.13 25.27
N PRO A 276 39.60 -8.83 25.63
CA PRO A 276 38.47 -8.16 26.34
C PRO A 276 38.24 -6.73 25.77
N ASP A 277 37.40 -5.83 26.29
CA ASP A 277 35.99 -5.92 26.73
C ASP A 277 35.40 -4.47 26.75
N ARG A 278 34.06 -4.33 26.70
CA ARG A 278 33.23 -3.24 27.26
C ARG A 278 33.49 -1.73 26.96
N VAL A 279 32.46 -1.03 26.41
CA VAL A 279 31.66 0.07 27.05
C VAL A 279 31.00 1.04 26.03
N ASN A 280 29.68 1.24 26.21
CA ASN A 280 28.78 2.35 25.80
C ASN A 280 28.46 2.73 24.33
N VAL A 281 27.20 3.17 24.22
CA VAL A 281 26.33 3.66 23.12
C VAL A 281 25.83 5.07 23.58
N PRO A 282 25.12 5.97 22.85
CA PRO A 282 24.72 6.07 21.42
C PRO A 282 25.05 7.41 20.70
N ALA A 283 24.98 7.42 19.35
CA ALA A 283 24.35 8.43 18.47
C ALA A 283 24.57 8.02 16.98
N GLY A 284 23.70 8.23 16.00
CA GLY A 284 22.34 8.79 16.00
C GLY A 284 21.93 9.34 14.60
N ALA A 285 21.38 8.49 13.71
CA ALA A 285 20.68 8.88 12.46
C ALA A 285 19.97 7.62 11.88
N ALA A 286 18.66 7.39 12.10
CA ALA A 286 17.51 8.06 11.50
C ALA A 286 17.21 7.66 10.03
N SER A 287 16.36 6.64 9.85
CA SER A 287 15.57 6.41 8.63
C SER A 287 14.08 6.62 8.95
N PRO A 288 13.31 7.35 8.14
CA PRO A 288 11.89 7.59 8.43
C PRO A 288 10.96 6.62 7.69
N LEU A 289 10.20 5.81 8.44
CA LEU A 289 8.97 5.20 7.92
C LEU A 289 7.80 5.35 8.91
N ARG A 290 7.13 6.49 8.78
CA ARG A 290 5.68 6.73 8.96
C ARG A 290 4.90 5.72 9.81
N GLN A 291 4.62 6.07 11.08
CA GLN A 291 3.47 5.54 11.82
C GLN A 291 2.39 6.62 11.98
N VAL A 292 1.14 6.18 12.07
CA VAL A 292 -0.08 7.01 12.12
C VAL A 292 -0.40 7.39 13.58
N ALA A 293 -1.06 8.53 13.74
CA ALA A 293 -1.29 9.20 15.02
C ALA A 293 -2.11 8.41 16.05
N THR A 294 -1.78 8.61 17.32
CA THR A 294 -2.68 8.38 18.46
C THR A 294 -3.06 9.72 19.10
N VAL A 295 -4.29 9.77 19.62
CA VAL A 295 -5.01 10.96 20.07
C VAL A 295 -4.50 11.47 21.43
N GLY A 296 -4.56 12.79 21.64
CA GLY A 296 -4.52 13.40 22.97
C GLY A 296 -4.99 14.86 22.95
N ASP A 297 -6.20 15.12 23.47
CA ASP A 297 -6.62 16.44 23.96
C ASP A 297 -7.65 16.31 25.10
N GLU A 298 -7.79 17.34 25.93
CA GLU A 298 -8.33 17.25 27.29
C GLU A 298 -9.81 17.63 27.49
N LYS A 299 -10.43 16.96 28.49
CA LYS A 299 -11.45 17.47 29.46
C LYS A 299 -12.67 18.26 28.94
N LYS A 300 -13.87 17.69 29.22
CA LYS A 300 -14.87 18.37 30.08
C LYS A 300 -15.86 17.40 30.76
N LYS A 301 -16.55 17.92 31.78
CA LYS A 301 -17.29 17.23 32.86
C LYS A 301 -18.55 16.45 32.44
N SER A 302 -18.90 15.51 33.33
CA SER A 302 -20.07 14.63 33.52
C SER A 302 -21.40 15.38 33.88
N PRO A 303 -22.56 14.72 34.19
CA PRO A 303 -22.79 13.28 34.45
C PRO A 303 -24.10 12.61 33.92
N GLU A 304 -24.23 11.33 34.31
CA GLU A 304 -25.44 10.54 34.63
C GLU A 304 -26.21 9.70 33.57
N GLU A 305 -26.51 8.46 34.00
CA GLU A 305 -27.51 7.45 33.55
C GLU A 305 -27.36 6.88 32.11
N ASP A 306 -27.28 5.56 31.88
CA ASP A 306 -28.26 4.52 32.29
C ASP A 306 -27.71 3.05 32.20
N ALA A 307 -28.40 2.13 32.87
CA ALA A 307 -28.47 0.66 32.74
C ALA A 307 -27.20 -0.21 32.49
N THR A 308 -26.68 -0.83 33.56
CA THR A 308 -25.94 -2.12 33.48
C THR A 308 -26.90 -3.31 33.39
N MET A 309 -26.83 -4.09 32.32
CA MET A 309 -27.56 -5.36 32.20
C MET A 309 -26.90 -6.44 33.07
N VAL A 310 -27.63 -6.97 34.05
CA VAL A 310 -27.27 -8.16 34.82
C VAL A 310 -28.00 -9.35 34.20
N ASP A 311 -27.26 -10.40 33.86
CA ASP A 311 -27.78 -11.68 33.41
C ASP A 311 -27.51 -12.73 34.50
N GLU A 312 -28.55 -13.14 35.21
CA GLU A 312 -28.48 -14.26 36.16
C GLU A 312 -29.49 -15.36 35.78
N GLY A 313 -28.94 -16.41 35.18
CA GLY A 313 -29.14 -17.78 35.67
C GLY A 313 -30.23 -18.64 34.99
N GLU A 314 -29.79 -19.76 34.42
CA GLU A 314 -30.48 -21.04 34.69
C GLU A 314 -29.52 -22.25 34.72
N VAL A 315 -29.41 -22.82 35.93
CA VAL A 315 -29.17 -24.22 36.36
C VAL A 315 -28.49 -25.24 35.43
N THR A 316 -27.44 -25.87 35.96
CA THR A 316 -26.82 -27.12 35.47
C THR A 316 -27.39 -28.38 36.16
N ALA A 317 -27.32 -29.53 35.45
CA ALA A 317 -27.55 -30.91 35.95
C ALA A 317 -29.03 -31.28 36.21
N ASP A 318 -29.50 -32.52 35.98
CA ASP A 318 -28.85 -33.74 35.48
C ASP A 318 -29.87 -34.74 34.86
N GLU A 319 -29.36 -35.80 34.22
CA GLU A 319 -29.98 -37.14 33.99
C GLU A 319 -31.37 -37.30 33.30
N HIS A 320 -31.38 -38.00 32.15
CA HIS A 320 -32.24 -39.14 31.74
C HIS A 320 -31.96 -39.41 30.24
N GLU A 321 -31.09 -40.36 29.91
CA GLU A 321 -31.36 -41.80 29.68
C GLU A 321 -31.43 -42.12 28.18
N LEU A 322 -30.71 -43.18 27.80
CA LEU A 322 -30.58 -43.69 26.44
C LEU A 322 -31.69 -44.71 26.20
N GLU A 323 -32.33 -44.71 25.03
CA GLU A 323 -33.00 -45.91 24.52
C GLU A 323 -32.65 -46.16 23.04
N GLU A 324 -32.65 -47.44 22.70
CA GLU A 324 -31.94 -48.12 21.63
C GLU A 324 -32.92 -48.52 20.51
N GLY A 325 -32.45 -48.71 19.27
CA GLY A 325 -33.36 -49.02 18.16
C GLY A 325 -32.73 -49.17 16.78
N GLU A 326 -31.86 -50.17 16.60
CA GLU A 326 -31.56 -50.69 15.26
C GLU A 326 -32.69 -51.64 14.79
N GLU A 327 -33.11 -51.54 13.53
CA GLU A 327 -33.01 -52.69 12.60
C GLU A 327 -33.17 -52.26 11.13
N ALA A 328 -32.87 -53.17 10.20
CA ALA A 328 -32.33 -52.84 8.88
C ALA A 328 -33.07 -53.48 7.68
N GLN A 329 -32.38 -53.48 6.52
CA GLN A 329 -32.69 -54.09 5.21
C GLN A 329 -33.59 -53.22 4.30
N ASP A 330 -33.07 -52.64 3.21
CA ASP A 330 -32.41 -53.22 2.01
C ASP A 330 -33.42 -53.84 1.05
N ASP A 331 -33.72 -53.12 -0.03
CA ASP A 331 -33.99 -53.74 -1.32
C ASP A 331 -33.34 -52.92 -2.45
N ARG A 332 -32.87 -53.63 -3.48
CA ARG A 332 -31.98 -53.12 -4.52
C ARG A 332 -32.68 -53.09 -5.89
N THR A 333 -32.00 -52.46 -6.85
CA THR A 333 -32.26 -52.50 -8.32
C THR A 333 -33.56 -51.80 -8.76
N ALA A 334 -33.51 -50.68 -9.48
CA ALA A 334 -33.06 -50.49 -10.86
C ALA A 334 -33.98 -51.16 -11.91
N ASP A 335 -34.58 -50.37 -12.82
CA ASP A 335 -34.48 -50.50 -14.30
C ASP A 335 -35.49 -49.56 -15.04
N LYS A 336 -35.16 -49.21 -16.31
CA LYS A 336 -35.94 -48.49 -17.37
C LYS A 336 -36.28 -47.01 -17.15
N MET A 337 -35.92 -46.06 -18.02
CA MET A 337 -35.90 -45.93 -19.50
C MET A 337 -37.27 -45.75 -20.19
N ASP A 338 -37.35 -44.63 -20.90
CA ASP A 338 -38.24 -44.25 -22.02
C ASP A 338 -39.75 -44.54 -21.96
N THR A 339 -40.53 -43.45 -21.92
CA THR A 339 -41.76 -43.32 -22.72
C THR A 339 -41.79 -41.99 -23.47
N THR A 340 -41.94 -42.08 -24.78
CA THR A 340 -42.18 -40.97 -25.71
C THR A 340 -43.66 -40.57 -25.74
N THR A 341 -43.93 -39.27 -25.82
CA THR A 341 -45.02 -38.66 -26.62
C THR A 341 -44.62 -37.25 -27.02
#